data_AF-A0AAE7TH50-F1
#
_entry.id   AF-A0AAE7TH50-F1
#
_cell.length_a   1.000
_cell.length_b   1.000
_cell.length_c   1.000
_cell.angle_alpha   90.00
_cell.angle_beta   90.00
_cell.angle_gamma   90.00
#
_symmetry.space_group_name_H-M   'P 1'
#
loop_
_entity.id
_entity.type
_entity.pdbx_description
1 polymer ?
#
loop_
_entity_poly.entity_id
_entity_poly.type
_entity_poly.pdbx_seq_one_letter_code
_entity_poly.pdbx_strand_id
1 'polypeptide(L)' 'MSARYFEFTTNAKGMIILPGLSPDETFELEQLLHQNDDLRSPPDRVRLEALCEKHCRAAKSSVAP' A
#
# COMPACT_ATOMS: atom_id res chain seq x y z
N MET A 1 7.34 4.95 14.25
CA MET A 1 7.25 3.91 13.20
C MET A 1 8.41 4.09 12.23
N SER A 2 9.05 3.03 11.73
CA SER A 2 10.02 3.16 10.64
C SER A 2 9.33 3.72 9.40
N ALA A 3 9.96 4.69 8.74
CA ALA A 3 9.47 5.22 7.47
C ALA A 3 9.37 4.08 6.44
N ARG A 4 8.16 3.83 5.93
CA ARG A 4 7.91 2.89 4.83
C ARG A 4 7.88 3.71 3.54
N TYR A 5 8.80 3.41 2.63
CA TYR A 5 8.84 4.03 1.30
C TYR A 5 8.04 3.16 0.33
N PHE A 6 7.15 3.78 -0.43
CA PHE A 6 6.33 3.14 -1.45
C PHE A 6 6.72 3.69 -2.81
N GLU A 7 7.05 2.80 -3.75
CA GLU A 7 7.32 3.17 -5.15
C GLU A 7 6.06 2.91 -5.97
N PHE A 8 5.39 3.98 -6.37
CA PHE A 8 4.19 3.92 -7.18
C PHE A 8 4.55 3.69 -8.65
N THR A 9 3.73 2.91 -9.34
CA THR A 9 3.91 2.60 -10.77
C THR A 9 2.65 2.93 -11.55
N THR A 10 2.77 3.10 -12.87
CA THR A 10 1.60 3.27 -13.74
C THR A 10 1.32 1.96 -14.47
N ASN A 11 0.09 1.46 -14.39
CA ASN A 11 -0.30 0.26 -15.13
C ASN A 11 -0.59 0.55 -16.61
N ALA A 12 -0.87 -0.49 -17.39
CA ALA A 12 -1.17 -0.38 -18.83
C ALA A 12 -2.39 0.49 -19.17
N LYS A 13 -3.25 0.81 -18.18
CA LYS A 13 -4.41 1.70 -18.34
C LYS A 13 -4.11 3.14 -17.94
N GLY A 14 -2.85 3.48 -17.61
CA GLY A 14 -2.46 4.81 -17.19
C GLY A 14 -2.79 5.15 -15.73
N MET A 15 -3.18 4.16 -14.91
CA MET A 15 -3.53 4.38 -13.51
C MET A 15 -2.34 4.16 -12.59
N ILE A 16 -2.21 5.01 -11.56
CA ILE A 16 -1.22 4.86 -10.50
C ILE A 16 -1.63 3.68 -9.61
N ILE A 17 -0.74 2.71 -9.46
CA ILE A 17 -0.93 1.51 -8.64
C ILE A 17 0.35 1.20 -7.85
N LEU A 18 0.17 0.59 -6.69
CA LEU A 18 1.25 -0.12 -6.01
C LEU A 18 1.29 -1.58 -6.47
N PRO A 19 2.47 -2.16 -6.76
CA PRO A 19 2.61 -3.57 -7.08
C PRO A 19 1.86 -4.47 -6.10
N GLY A 20 1.00 -5.34 -6.62
CA GLY A 20 0.17 -6.26 -5.82
C GLY A 20 -1.12 -5.67 -5.25
N LEU A 21 -1.34 -4.36 -5.36
CA LEU A 21 -2.59 -3.70 -4.99
C LEU A 21 -3.41 -3.37 -6.25
N SER A 22 -4.74 -3.41 -6.13
CA SER A 22 -5.63 -2.81 -7.12
C SER A 22 -5.55 -1.28 -7.05
N PRO A 23 -6.07 -0.54 -8.04
CA PRO A 23 -6.19 0.92 -7.96
C PRO A 23 -6.95 1.38 -6.71
N ASP A 24 -8.08 0.73 -6.40
CA ASP A 24 -8.90 1.06 -5.23
C ASP A 24 -8.13 0.81 -3.92
N GLU A 25 -7.40 -0.30 -3.83
CA GLU A 25 -6.56 -0.62 -2.68
C GLU A 25 -5.37 0.33 -2.56
N THR A 26 -4.81 0.81 -3.68
CA THR A 26 -3.73 1.79 -3.70
C THR A 26 -4.22 3.13 -3.14
N PHE A 27 -5.41 3.56 -3.57
CA PHE A 27 -6.06 4.76 -3.06
C PHE A 27 -6.43 4.65 -1.58
N GLU A 28 -6.94 3.49 -1.15
CA GLU A 28 -7.25 3.20 0.25
C GLU A 28 -5.98 3.27 1.12
N LEU A 29 -4.88 2.65 0.68
CA LEU A 29 -3.59 2.72 1.38
C LEU A 29 -3.13 4.17 1.52
N GLU A 30 -3.18 4.96 0.44
CA GLU A 30 -2.81 6.37 0.47
C GLU A 30 -3.62 7.16 1.49
N GLN A 31 -4.95 6.97 1.55
CA GLN A 31 -5.78 7.62 2.56
C GLN A 31 -5.40 7.22 3.98
N LEU A 32 -5.17 5.92 4.21
CA LEU A 32 -4.82 5.40 5.52
C LEU A 32 -3.45 5.94 5.99
N LEU A 33 -2.49 6.11 5.08
CA LEU A 33 -1.17 6.68 5.37
C LEU A 33 -1.23 8.17 5.71
N HIS A 34 -2.16 8.93 5.11
CA HIS A 34 -2.33 10.36 5.39
C HIS A 34 -3.10 10.63 6.69
N GLN A 35 -3.79 9.64 7.27
CA GLN A 35 -4.38 9.78 8.60
C GLN A 35 -3.31 9.90 9.67
N ASN A 36 -3.46 10.85 10.60
CA ASN A 36 -2.61 10.95 11.78
C ASN A 36 -2.67 9.64 12.58
N ASP A 37 -1.50 9.08 12.91
CA ASP A 37 -1.38 7.80 13.61
C ASP A 37 -2.17 7.77 14.93
N ASP A 38 -2.27 8.91 15.63
CA ASP A 38 -2.98 9.04 16.91
C ASP A 38 -4.52 9.01 16.77
N LEU A 39 -5.04 9.25 15.56
CA LEU A 39 -6.47 9.26 15.26
C LEU A 39 -6.93 8.00 14.50
N ARG A 40 -5.99 7.10 14.15
CA ARG A 40 -6.30 5.91 13.36
C ARG A 40 -7.03 4.87 14.22
N SER A 41 -8.21 4.45 13.77
CA SER A 41 -9.00 3.45 14.48
C SER A 41 -8.32 2.07 14.45
N PRO A 42 -8.60 1.16 15.41
CA PRO A 42 -8.09 -0.21 15.37
C PRO A 42 -8.33 -0.96 14.05
N PRO A 43 -9.52 -0.94 13.42
CA PRO A 43 -9.72 -1.61 12.14
C PRO A 43 -8.89 -0.97 11.00
N ASP A 44 -8.72 0.35 11.00
CA ASP A 44 -7.90 1.05 10.01
C ASP A 44 -6.42 0.67 10.11
N ARG A 45 -5.92 0.44 11.33
CA ARG A 45 -4.56 -0.07 11.56
C ARG A 45 -4.37 -1.47 10.98
N VAL A 46 -5.31 -2.38 11.27
CA VAL A 46 -5.28 -3.75 10.72
C VAL A 46 -5.35 -3.72 9.20
N ARG A 47 -6.22 -2.86 8.64
CA ARG A 47 -6.37 -2.72 7.19
C ARG A 47 -5.10 -2.17 6.54
N LEU A 48 -4.49 -1.14 7.13
CA LEU A 48 -3.23 -0.57 6.67
C LEU A 48 -2.11 -1.62 6.68
N GLU A 49 -1.99 -2.40 7.74
CA GLU A 49 -1.00 -3.49 7.83
C GLU A 49 -1.23 -4.54 6.74
N ALA A 50 -2.48 -4.98 6.53
CA ALA A 50 -2.82 -5.95 5.50
C ALA A 50 -2.47 -5.46 4.07
N LEU A 51 -2.75 -4.20 3.76
CA LEU A 51 -2.40 -3.61 2.46
C LEU A 51 -0.87 -3.49 2.29
N CYS A 52 -0.16 -3.10 3.35
CA CYS A 52 1.31 -3.04 3.33
C CYS A 52 1.91 -4.44 3.10
N GLU A 53 1.41 -5.47 3.78
CA GLU A 53 1.90 -6.85 3.63
C GLU A 53 1.64 -7.38 2.22
N LYS A 54 0.45 -7.12 1.67
CA LYS A 54 0.09 -7.51 0.30
C LYS A 54 1.04 -6.91 -0.72
N HIS A 55 1.33 -5.61 -0.60
CA HIS A 55 2.31 -4.93 -1.43
C HIS A 55 3.73 -5.53 -1.25
N CYS A 56 4.20 -5.67 -0.01
CA CYS A 56 5.54 -6.21 0.27
C CYS A 56 5.73 -7.63 -0.30
N ARG A 57 4.70 -8.46 -0.24
CA ARG A 57 4.73 -9.82 -0.79
C ARG A 57 4.84 -9.81 -2.31
N ALA A 58 4.05 -8.96 -2.97
CA ALA A 58 4.10 -8.83 -4.43
C ALA A 58 5.42 -8.25 -4.91
N ALA A 59 5.96 -7.23 -4.22
CA ALA A 59 7.25 -6.64 -4.51
C ALA A 59 8.38 -7.67 -4.39
N LYS A 60 8.37 -8.52 -3.35
CA LYS A 60 9.36 -9.62 -3.20
C LYS A 60 9.26 -10.67 -4.30
N SER A 61 8.05 -11.01 -4.76
CA SER A 61 7.87 -11.93 -5.89
C SER A 61 8.36 -11.37 -7.23
N SER A 62 8.45 -10.05 -7.38
CA SER A 62 8.97 -9.41 -8.59
C SER A 62 10.50 -9.35 -8.64
N VAL A 63 11.20 -9.68 -7.55
CA VAL A 63 12.67 -9.64 -7.44
C VAL A 63 13.28 -11.06 -7.48
N ALA A 64 12.49 -12.08 -7.84
CA ALA A 64 13.06 -13.39 -8.15
C ALA A 64 13.78 -13.32 -9.52
N PRO A 65 15.05 -13.78 -9.61
CA PRO A 65 15.87 -13.70 -10.83
C PRO A 65 15.34 -14.55 -11.99
#